data_AF-A0A822ZUJ7-F1
#
_entry.id   AF-A0A822ZUJ7-F1
#
_cell.length_a   1.000
_cell.length_b   1.000
_cell.length_c   1.000
_cell.angle_alpha   90.00
_cell.angle_beta   90.00
_cell.angle_gamma   90.00
#
_symmetry.space_group_name_H-M   'P 1'
#
loop_
_entity.id
_entity.type
_entity.pdbx_description
1 polymer ?
#
loop_
_entity_poly.entity_id
_entity_poly.type
_entity_poly.pdbx_seq_one_letter_code
_entity_poly.pdbx_strand_id
1 'polypeptide(L)'
;MVLGLIVSVLFKLLLICIKGRLKDSGLAIFCSLIKKAKDLAFLEKEDGLASLKIIGQGGCGEVYKAQLTGNNKKIIAIKKIIQPNPIDAVELAKEDSKLLAKKMRQIRSEIQTVCQIWH
;
A
#
# COMPACT_ATOMS: atom_id res chain seq x y z
N MET A 1 -13.04 -10.65 44.31
CA MET A 1 -13.40 -9.76 43.18
C MET A 1 -12.21 -8.99 42.61
N VAL A 2 -11.30 -8.46 43.43
CA VAL A 2 -10.18 -7.61 42.95
C VAL A 2 -9.16 -8.38 42.09
N LEU A 3 -8.78 -9.60 42.47
CA LEU A 3 -7.77 -10.38 41.75
C LEU A 3 -8.21 -10.80 40.33
N GLY A 4 -9.48 -11.15 40.15
CA GLY A 4 -10.04 -11.51 38.84
C GLY A 4 -10.09 -10.33 37.87
N LEU A 5 -10.32 -9.11 38.38
CA LEU A 5 -10.26 -7.88 37.58
C LEU A 5 -8.82 -7.59 37.15
N ILE A 6 -7.85 -7.72 38.05
CA ILE A 6 -6.42 -7.52 37.74
C ILE A 6 -5.95 -8.52 36.68
N VAL A 7 -6.27 -9.81 36.83
CA VAL A 7 -5.91 -10.86 35.86
C VAL A 7 -6.59 -10.61 34.50
N SER A 8 -7.85 -10.19 34.48
CA SER A 8 -8.57 -9.85 33.25
C SER A 8 -7.94 -8.66 32.52
N VAL A 9 -7.55 -7.62 33.25
CA VAL A 9 -6.86 -6.45 32.67
C VAL A 9 -5.48 -6.82 32.13
N LEU A 10 -4.69 -7.59 32.89
CA LEU A 10 -3.38 -8.08 32.44
C LEU A 10 -3.50 -8.98 31.21
N PHE A 11 -4.50 -9.86 31.15
CA PHE A 11 -4.75 -10.74 30.01
C PHE A 11 -5.16 -9.95 28.77
N LYS A 12 -6.00 -8.92 28.90
CA LYS A 12 -6.35 -8.02 27.79
C LYS A 12 -5.14 -7.23 27.29
N LEU A 13 -4.30 -6.72 28.19
CA LEU A 13 -3.06 -6.04 27.82
C LEU A 13 -2.10 -7.00 27.11
N LEU A 14 -1.96 -8.24 27.58
CA LEU A 14 -1.18 -9.28 26.92
C LEU A 14 -1.70 -9.58 25.51
N LEU A 15 -3.01 -9.72 25.33
CA LEU A 15 -3.62 -9.90 24.00
C LEU A 15 -3.40 -8.70 23.07
N ILE A 16 -3.42 -7.48 23.59
CA ILE A 16 -3.10 -6.26 22.82
C ILE A 16 -1.62 -6.25 22.42
N CYS A 17 -0.71 -6.69 23.30
CA CYS A 17 0.71 -6.81 22.99
C CYS A 17 0.99 -7.89 21.94
N ILE A 18 0.34 -9.05 22.02
CA ILE A 18 0.50 -10.14 21.03
C ILE A 18 -0.13 -9.76 19.68
N LYS A 19 -1.29 -9.07 19.69
CA LYS A 19 -1.87 -8.48 18.48
C LYS A 19 -1.14 -7.21 18.00
N GLY A 20 -0.11 -6.80 18.73
CA GLY A 20 0.71 -5.64 18.45
C GLY A 20 1.51 -5.81 17.17
N ARG A 21 1.00 -5.21 16.09
CA ARG A 21 1.74 -4.85 14.87
C ARG A 21 2.43 -6.01 14.15
N LEU A 22 1.64 -6.89 13.53
CA LEU A 22 2.01 -7.25 12.16
C LEU A 22 1.65 -6.04 11.28
N LYS A 23 2.53 -5.04 11.30
CA LYS A 23 2.47 -4.00 10.28
C LYS A 23 3.08 -4.69 9.08
N ASP A 24 2.23 -5.30 8.26
CA ASP A 24 2.62 -5.87 6.97
C ASP A 24 3.23 -4.72 6.15
N SER A 25 4.53 -4.48 6.33
CA SER A 25 5.33 -3.56 5.54
C SER A 25 5.75 -4.20 4.22
N GLY A 26 5.38 -5.47 4.01
CA GLY A 26 5.53 -6.18 2.76
C GLY A 26 4.51 -5.73 1.72
N LEU A 27 4.89 -5.87 0.46
CA LEU A 27 4.05 -5.57 -0.69
C LEU A 27 2.76 -6.42 -0.65
N ALA A 28 1.61 -5.76 -0.52
CA ALA A 28 0.32 -6.44 -0.50
C ALA A 28 -0.10 -6.83 -1.93
N ILE A 29 -0.13 -8.13 -2.20
CA ILE A 29 -0.52 -8.69 -3.50
C ILE A 29 -1.95 -9.23 -3.39
N PHE A 30 -2.87 -8.62 -4.13
CA PHE A 30 -4.27 -9.04 -4.17
C PHE A 30 -4.63 -9.86 -5.44
N CYS A 31 -3.64 -10.14 -6.31
CA CYS A 31 -3.86 -10.76 -7.61
C CYS A 31 -3.25 -12.16 -7.71
N SER A 32 -4.05 -13.17 -8.09
CA SER A 32 -3.58 -14.55 -8.32
C SER A 32 -2.60 -14.68 -9.50
N LEU A 33 -2.56 -13.69 -10.39
CA LEU A 33 -1.67 -13.66 -11.55
C LEU A 33 -0.22 -13.34 -11.17
N ILE A 34 0.00 -12.65 -10.03
CA ILE A 34 1.31 -12.32 -9.49
C ILE A 34 1.58 -13.27 -8.33
N LYS A 35 2.24 -14.40 -8.64
CA LYS A 35 2.42 -15.49 -7.66
C LYS A 35 3.64 -15.33 -6.77
N LYS A 36 4.61 -14.52 -7.18
CA LYS A 36 5.88 -14.33 -6.47
C LYS A 36 6.16 -12.85 -6.29
N ALA A 37 6.34 -12.42 -5.04
CA ALA A 37 6.83 -11.07 -4.73
C ALA A 37 8.19 -10.78 -5.40
N LYS A 38 9.01 -11.81 -5.64
CA LYS A 38 10.28 -11.71 -6.38
C LYS A 38 10.12 -11.09 -7.77
N ASP A 39 9.01 -11.33 -8.44
CA ASP A 39 8.75 -10.79 -9.78
C ASP A 39 8.52 -9.26 -9.72
N LEU A 40 8.24 -8.72 -8.52
CA LEU A 40 8.05 -7.31 -8.22
C LEU A 40 9.20 -6.70 -7.40
N ALA A 41 10.31 -7.43 -7.17
CA ALA A 41 11.44 -6.96 -6.35
C ALA A 41 12.10 -5.68 -6.89
N PHE A 42 11.91 -5.38 -8.18
CA PHE A 42 12.38 -4.11 -8.76
C PHE A 42 11.69 -2.89 -8.17
N LEU A 43 10.46 -3.02 -7.64
CA LEU A 43 9.71 -1.93 -7.00
C LEU A 43 10.25 -1.54 -5.62
N GLU A 44 11.07 -2.40 -4.99
CA GLU A 44 11.68 -2.11 -3.68
C GLU A 44 12.88 -1.16 -3.79
N LYS A 45 13.42 -0.96 -5.00
CA LYS A 45 14.51 -0.03 -5.27
C LYS A 45 13.96 1.39 -5.42
N GLU A 46 14.66 2.39 -4.89
CA GLU A 46 14.26 3.80 -5.00
C GLU A 46 14.07 4.25 -6.46
N ASP A 47 14.96 3.80 -7.35
CA ASP A 47 14.90 4.06 -8.80
C ASP A 47 14.19 2.95 -9.60
N GLY A 48 13.40 2.10 -8.93
CA GLY A 48 12.76 0.92 -9.54
C GLY A 48 11.89 1.19 -10.76
N LEU A 49 11.39 2.43 -10.89
CA LEU A 49 10.55 2.87 -12.00
C LEU A 49 11.33 3.65 -13.08
N ALA A 50 12.56 4.09 -12.81
CA ALA A 50 13.31 5.00 -13.69
C ALA A 50 13.67 4.37 -15.05
N SER A 51 13.81 3.04 -15.10
CA SER A 51 14.10 2.28 -16.31
C SER A 51 12.85 1.87 -17.10
N LEU A 52 11.65 2.17 -16.61
CA LEU A 52 10.39 1.73 -17.21
C LEU A 52 9.81 2.77 -18.16
N LYS A 53 9.16 2.30 -19.22
CA LYS A 53 8.50 3.17 -20.21
C LYS A 53 7.18 3.72 -19.65
N ILE A 54 7.02 5.04 -19.66
CA ILE A 54 5.72 5.69 -19.38
C ILE A 54 4.76 5.40 -20.55
N ILE A 55 3.55 4.95 -20.21
CA ILE A 55 2.46 4.66 -21.15
C ILE A 55 1.24 5.58 -20.96
N GLY A 56 1.21 6.36 -19.88
CA GLY A 56 0.16 7.34 -19.66
C GLY A 56 0.55 8.33 -18.56
N GLN A 57 0.13 9.57 -18.72
CA GLN A 57 0.30 10.63 -17.73
C GLN A 57 -1.01 11.42 -17.65
N GLY A 58 -1.49 11.67 -16.44
CA GLY A 58 -2.72 12.44 -16.23
C GLY A 58 -2.81 13.00 -14.81
N GLY A 59 -3.96 13.57 -14.46
CA GLY A 59 -4.17 14.23 -13.17
C GLY A 59 -4.04 13.30 -11.94
N CYS A 60 -4.11 11.99 -12.14
CA CYS A 60 -3.96 10.98 -11.08
C CYS A 60 -2.56 10.34 -11.03
N GLY A 61 -1.59 10.86 -11.79
CA GLY A 61 -0.20 10.41 -11.80
C GLY A 61 0.24 9.78 -13.11
N GLU A 62 1.34 9.04 -13.03
CA GLU A 62 2.02 8.40 -14.16
C GLU A 62 1.76 6.90 -14.17
N VAL A 63 1.63 6.34 -15.37
CA VAL A 63 1.47 4.91 -15.59
C VAL A 63 2.65 4.39 -16.39
N TYR A 64 3.32 3.39 -15.84
CA TYR A 64 4.51 2.76 -16.40
C TYR A 64 4.19 1.36 -16.92
N LYS A 65 4.85 0.95 -18.00
CA LYS A 65 4.80 -0.42 -18.52
C LYS A 65 5.99 -1.19 -18.00
N ALA A 66 5.75 -2.33 -17.37
CA ALA A 66 6.77 -3.28 -16.96
C ALA A 66 6.51 -4.67 -17.54
N GLN A 67 7.58 -5.43 -17.72
CA GLN A 67 7.50 -6.85 -18.04
C GLN A 67 7.97 -7.64 -16.81
N LEU A 68 7.14 -8.58 -16.36
CA LEU A 68 7.48 -9.42 -15.21
C LEU A 68 8.55 -10.44 -15.59
N THR A 69 9.60 -10.52 -14.77
CA THR A 69 10.71 -11.46 -14.92
C THR A 69 10.29 -12.81 -14.32
N GLY A 70 9.63 -13.65 -15.11
CA GLY A 70 9.18 -14.99 -14.73
C GLY A 70 8.66 -15.79 -15.92
N ASN A 71 8.29 -17.07 -15.72
CA ASN A 71 7.93 -18.02 -16.79
C ASN A 71 6.89 -17.50 -17.81
N ASN A 72 6.07 -16.51 -17.44
CA ASN A 72 4.95 -16.07 -18.27
C ASN A 72 5.12 -14.70 -18.95
N LYS A 73 6.30 -14.05 -18.92
CA LYS A 73 6.62 -12.77 -19.62
C LYS A 73 5.46 -11.76 -19.67
N LYS A 74 4.66 -11.67 -18.61
CA LYS A 74 3.43 -10.88 -18.60
C LYS A 74 3.79 -9.41 -18.59
N ILE A 75 3.04 -8.64 -19.36
CA ILE A 75 3.15 -7.18 -19.37
C ILE A 75 2.15 -6.65 -18.33
N ILE A 76 2.63 -5.76 -17.45
CA ILE A 76 1.81 -5.09 -16.44
C ILE A 76 1.90 -3.58 -16.61
N ALA A 77 0.86 -2.89 -16.12
CA ALA A 77 0.84 -1.45 -15.97
C ALA A 77 0.98 -1.09 -14.47
N ILE A 78 1.84 -0.12 -14.15
CA ILE A 78 2.11 0.33 -12.78
C ILE A 78 1.68 1.79 -12.69
N LYS A 79 0.66 2.09 -11.88
CA LYS A 79 0.21 3.46 -11.60
C LYS A 79 0.99 4.00 -10.40
N LYS A 80 1.88 4.97 -10.63
CA LYS A 80 2.65 5.64 -9.56
C LYS A 80 1.74 6.61 -8.83
N ILE A 81 1.50 6.32 -7.55
CA ILE A 81 0.78 7.22 -6.65
C ILE A 81 1.82 8.17 -6.04
N ILE A 82 1.85 9.41 -6.52
CA ILE A 82 2.65 10.47 -5.90
C ILE A 82 1.96 10.83 -4.58
N GLN A 83 2.54 10.38 -3.47
CA GLN A 83 2.15 10.90 -2.17
C GLN A 83 2.64 12.35 -2.08
N PRO A 84 1.80 13.31 -1.68
CA PRO A 84 2.30 14.56 -1.11
C PRO A 84 3.16 14.15 0.10
N ASN A 85 4.44 14.49 0.03
CA ASN A 85 5.45 14.05 0.98
C ASN A 85 5.02 14.35 2.43
N PRO A 86 5.31 13.48 3.42
CA PRO A 86 5.08 13.80 4.83
C PRO A 86 6.18 14.71 5.42
N ILE A 87 7.11 15.20 4.61
CA ILE A 87 8.27 15.97 5.07
C ILE A 87 7.88 17.34 5.64
N ASP A 88 6.75 17.92 5.23
CA ASP A 88 6.29 19.21 5.77
C ASP A 88 5.21 19.05 6.85
N ALA A 89 5.28 17.98 7.65
CA ALA A 89 4.38 17.76 8.80
C ALA A 89 4.48 18.88 9.87
N VAL A 90 5.44 19.79 9.76
CA VAL A 90 5.56 20.97 10.62
C VAL A 90 4.74 22.16 10.11
N GLU A 91 4.31 22.16 8.83
CA GLU A 91 3.58 23.29 8.20
C GLU A 91 2.35 22.86 7.39
N LEU A 92 1.76 21.67 7.66
CA LEU A 92 0.50 21.29 7.03
C LEU A 92 -0.68 22.03 7.67
N ALA A 93 -1.19 23.03 6.96
CA ALA A 93 -2.48 23.63 7.26
C ALA A 93 -3.57 22.54 7.39
N LYS A 94 -4.53 22.72 8.30
CA LYS A 94 -5.63 21.76 8.56
C LYS A 94 -6.39 21.34 7.28
N GLU A 95 -6.35 22.17 6.24
CA GLU A 95 -6.99 21.94 4.95
C GLU A 95 -6.28 20.85 4.12
N ASP A 96 -4.95 20.86 4.07
CA ASP A 96 -4.14 19.89 3.32
C ASP A 96 -4.24 18.48 3.91
N SER A 97 -4.32 18.39 5.24
CA SER A 97 -4.55 17.12 5.95
C SER A 97 -5.88 16.47 5.56
N LYS A 98 -6.95 17.26 5.40
CA LYS A 98 -8.26 16.74 4.96
C LYS A 98 -8.24 16.28 3.50
N LEU A 99 -7.54 17.02 2.64
CA LEU A 99 -7.41 16.68 1.22
C LEU A 99 -6.61 15.38 1.05
N LEU A 100 -5.52 15.22 1.80
CA LEU A 100 -4.74 13.99 1.89
C LEU A 100 -5.59 12.79 2.32
N ALA A 101 -6.36 12.94 3.41
CA ALA A 101 -7.22 11.87 3.91
C ALA A 101 -8.28 11.46 2.87
N LYS A 102 -8.85 12.42 2.13
CA LYS A 102 -9.79 12.14 1.03
C LYS A 102 -9.12 11.38 -0.11
N LYS A 103 -7.94 11.82 -0.57
CA LYS A 103 -7.17 11.14 -1.62
C LYS A 103 -6.82 9.70 -1.22
N MET A 104 -6.38 9.49 0.02
CA MET A 104 -6.06 8.15 0.52
C MET A 104 -7.29 7.23 0.61
N ARG A 105 -8.46 7.77 0.97
CA ARG A 105 -9.72 7.02 0.92
C ARG A 105 -10.09 6.63 -0.50
N GLN A 106 -9.94 7.55 -1.45
CA GLN A 106 -10.20 7.27 -2.87
C GLN A 106 -9.28 6.16 -3.39
N ILE A 107 -7.97 6.26 -3.16
CA ILE A 107 -7.00 5.23 -3.57
C ILE A 107 -7.38 3.86 -3.00
N ARG A 108 -7.77 3.81 -1.72
CA ARG A 108 -8.20 2.56 -1.07
C ARG A 108 -9.47 1.99 -1.73
N SER A 109 -10.45 2.85 -2.00
CA SER A 109 -11.69 2.44 -2.68
C SER A 109 -11.41 1.91 -4.08
N GLU A 110 -10.56 2.57 -4.86
CA GLU A 110 -10.16 2.12 -6.20
C GLU A 110 -9.52 0.73 -6.13
N ILE A 111 -8.56 0.53 -5.21
CA ILE A 111 -7.90 -0.78 -5.02
C ILE A 111 -8.94 -1.85 -4.67
N GLN A 112 -9.81 -1.59 -3.69
CA GLN A 112 -10.81 -2.56 -3.25
C GLN A 112 -11.80 -2.93 -4.37
N THR A 113 -12.34 -1.92 -5.06
CA THR A 113 -13.29 -2.13 -6.16
C THR A 113 -12.65 -2.92 -7.30
N VAL A 114 -11.44 -2.54 -7.73
CA VAL A 114 -10.74 -3.25 -8.83
C VAL A 114 -10.37 -4.67 -8.43
N CYS A 115 -10.04 -4.94 -7.16
CA CYS A 115 -9.77 -6.29 -6.70
C CYS A 115 -11.01 -7.20 -6.70
N GLN A 116 -12.21 -6.63 -6.57
CA GLN A 116 -13.48 -7.36 -6.54
C GLN A 116 -14.08 -7.56 -7.94
N ILE A 117 -13.72 -6.73 -8.92
CA ILE A 117 -14.19 -6.87 -10.30
C ILE A 117 -13.35 -7.94 -11.00
N TRP A 118 -13.95 -9.11 -11.17
CA TRP A 118 -13.49 -10.17 -12.08
C TRP A 118 -14.52 -10.25 -13.20
N HIS A 119 -14.15 -9.77 -14.39
CA HIS A 119 -15.00 -9.81 -15.59
C HIS A 119 -14.23 -10.46 -16.73
#